data_AF-A0A6H9LQ82-F1
#
_entry.id   AF-A0A6H9LQ82-F1
#
_cell.length_a   1.000
_cell.length_b   1.000
_cell.length_c   1.000
_cell.angle_alpha   90.00
_cell.angle_beta   90.00
_cell.angle_gamma   90.00
#
_symmetry.space_group_name_H-M   'P 1'
#
loop_
_entity.id
_entity.type
_entity.pdbx_description
1 polymer ?
#
loop_
_entity_poly.entity_id
_entity_poly.type
_entity_poly.pdbx_seq_one_letter_code
_entity_poly.pdbx_strand_id
1 'polypeptide(L)'
;MKMKNIQTIFSYIIFLFIVSSASAVELAEEPIQSRLQSNILFADESWEIGDSKTEENTKSDDIQYSSQTKKYSLGKAVLYSALLPGLGQRYVGKSTKSKVYFASEALTWAGYAAFSLMGKWKKDDLIDYAAVHASAQLEGKDDQFLDYVGFYNSLDEFNTLGRVTDRDREYYQSTAEFYWQWDSATNRETYKDIKNSSKEAYRRADFMIVIAIVNRLVSVIDVVRDVRSENKKVATNISSVEEKKYKLSINPLSNTTQVKLTIYPSF
;
A
#
# COMPACT_ATOMS: atom_id res chain seq x y z
N MET A 1 -5.05 -18.51 19.77
CA MET A 1 -4.52 -18.54 18.39
C MET A 1 -3.39 -17.52 18.29
N LYS A 2 -2.13 -17.99 18.17
CA LYS A 2 -0.91 -17.20 18.40
C LYS A 2 -0.60 -16.24 17.23
N MET A 3 -0.04 -15.07 17.54
CA MET A 3 0.38 -13.98 16.63
C MET A 3 1.24 -14.41 15.43
N LYS A 4 1.88 -15.58 15.46
CA LYS A 4 2.66 -16.10 14.33
C LYS A 4 1.83 -16.35 13.06
N ASN A 5 0.54 -16.68 13.20
CA ASN A 5 -0.29 -17.11 12.07
C ASN A 5 -0.72 -15.94 11.16
N ILE A 6 -0.84 -14.72 11.69
CA ILE A 6 -1.29 -13.56 10.90
C ILE A 6 -0.17 -13.05 9.98
N GLN A 7 1.07 -13.06 10.44
CA GLN A 7 2.22 -12.72 9.59
C GLN A 7 2.47 -13.77 8.50
N THR A 8 2.23 -15.06 8.78
CA THR A 8 2.31 -16.11 7.76
C THR A 8 1.22 -15.95 6.71
N ILE A 9 -0.02 -15.67 7.11
CA ILE A 9 -1.13 -15.42 6.18
C ILE A 9 -0.81 -14.21 5.28
N PHE A 10 -0.24 -13.14 5.84
CA PHE A 10 0.16 -11.96 5.06
C PHE A 10 1.30 -12.26 4.07
N SER A 11 2.28 -13.07 4.48
CA SER A 11 3.37 -13.52 3.61
C SER A 11 2.89 -14.45 2.50
N TYR A 12 1.87 -15.30 2.76
CA TYR A 12 1.25 -16.16 1.75
C TYR A 12 0.42 -15.37 0.73
N ILE A 13 -0.29 -14.32 1.15
CA ILE A 13 -1.05 -13.45 0.23
C ILE A 13 -0.11 -12.67 -0.70
N ILE A 14 1.04 -12.22 -0.18
CA ILE A 14 2.09 -11.57 -0.99
C ILE A 14 2.79 -12.59 -1.91
N PHE A 15 3.02 -13.82 -1.46
CA PHE A 15 3.65 -14.87 -2.28
C PHE A 15 2.72 -15.40 -3.39
N LEU A 16 1.41 -15.51 -3.13
CA LEU A 16 0.40 -15.84 -4.15
C LEU A 16 0.34 -14.79 -5.27
N PHE A 17 0.71 -13.54 -4.98
CA PHE A 17 0.78 -12.46 -5.97
C PHE A 17 1.94 -12.59 -6.94
N ILE A 18 3.05 -13.23 -6.56
CA ILE A 18 4.22 -13.45 -7.43
C ILE A 18 3.97 -14.64 -8.38
N VAL A 19 3.18 -15.63 -7.95
CA VAL A 19 2.93 -16.86 -8.73
C VAL A 19 1.88 -16.65 -9.83
N SER A 20 0.93 -15.73 -9.66
CA SER A 20 -0.12 -15.51 -10.68
C SER A 20 0.32 -14.65 -11.88
N SER A 21 1.56 -14.16 -11.92
CA SER A 21 2.19 -13.57 -13.12
C SER A 21 2.90 -14.60 -13.99
N ALA A 22 2.89 -15.88 -13.61
CA ALA A 22 3.47 -16.96 -14.41
C ALA A 22 2.51 -17.39 -15.54
N SER A 23 2.37 -16.55 -16.55
CA SER A 23 2.10 -17.03 -17.91
C SER A 23 3.38 -16.79 -18.71
N ALA A 24 4.21 -17.84 -18.72
CA ALA A 24 5.33 -18.09 -19.63
C ALA A 24 6.10 -16.87 -20.16
N VAL A 25 7.14 -16.45 -19.43
CA VAL A 25 8.33 -15.89 -20.08
C VAL A 25 9.37 -16.98 -20.04
N GLU A 26 9.52 -17.68 -21.16
CA GLU A 26 10.60 -18.63 -21.40
C GLU A 26 11.88 -17.81 -21.59
N LEU A 27 12.63 -17.63 -20.50
CA LEU A 27 13.91 -16.92 -20.51
C LEU A 27 15.01 -17.92 -20.87
N ALA A 28 15.70 -17.63 -21.97
CA ALA A 28 16.92 -18.30 -22.39
C ALA A 28 17.93 -18.39 -21.23
N GLU A 29 18.56 -19.56 -21.10
CA GLU A 29 19.54 -19.89 -20.06
C GLU A 29 20.87 -19.17 -20.30
N GLU A 30 21.34 -18.37 -19.33
CA GLU A 30 22.77 -18.05 -19.16
C GLU A 30 23.12 -18.00 -17.66
N PRO A 31 24.29 -18.50 -17.23
CA PRO A 31 24.56 -18.84 -15.84
C PRO A 31 25.30 -17.70 -15.13
N ILE A 32 24.58 -16.89 -14.36
CA ILE A 32 25.22 -16.02 -13.36
C ILE A 32 24.53 -16.24 -12.01
N GLN A 33 24.99 -17.28 -11.33
CA GLN A 33 24.86 -17.41 -9.88
C GLN A 33 25.65 -16.27 -9.23
N SER A 34 25.01 -15.14 -8.97
CA SER A 34 25.49 -14.21 -7.96
C SER A 34 24.41 -13.96 -6.93
N ARG A 35 24.76 -14.30 -5.69
CA ARG A 35 23.96 -14.07 -4.49
C ARG A 35 23.66 -12.57 -4.38
N LEU A 36 22.42 -12.17 -4.63
CA LEU A 36 21.91 -10.90 -4.14
C LEU A 36 21.44 -11.09 -2.69
N GLN A 37 22.39 -11.04 -1.75
CA GLN A 37 22.08 -10.54 -0.41
C GLN A 37 21.93 -9.02 -0.52
N SER A 38 20.73 -8.54 -0.85
CA SER A 38 20.44 -7.12 -0.73
C SER A 38 20.21 -6.79 0.74
N ASN A 39 21.29 -6.35 1.40
CA ASN A 39 21.15 -5.46 2.53
C ASN A 39 20.53 -4.16 1.99
N ILE A 40 19.22 -3.99 2.18
CA ILE A 40 18.60 -2.67 2.04
C ILE A 40 19.24 -1.81 3.12
N LEU A 41 20.23 -1.03 2.68
CA LEU A 41 20.97 -0.08 3.47
C LEU A 41 19.96 0.98 3.96
N PHE A 42 19.48 0.83 5.19
CA PHE A 42 18.95 1.97 5.92
C PHE A 42 20.17 2.83 6.22
N ALA A 43 20.36 3.87 5.41
CA ALA A 43 21.31 4.93 5.67
C ALA A 43 21.01 5.47 7.08
N ASP A 44 21.90 5.12 7.99
CA ASP A 44 22.18 5.83 9.22
C ASP A 44 22.73 7.19 8.82
N GLU A 45 21.84 8.14 8.56
CA GLU A 45 22.18 9.56 8.55
C GLU A 45 21.55 10.18 9.79
N SER A 46 22.35 10.13 10.86
CA SER A 46 22.34 11.10 11.95
C SER A 46 22.24 12.51 11.37
N TRP A 47 21.08 13.14 11.52
CA TRP A 47 20.92 14.55 11.25
C TRP A 47 21.61 15.34 12.38
N GLU A 48 22.91 15.57 12.22
CA GLU A 48 23.66 16.51 13.05
C GLU A 48 23.32 17.93 12.62
N ILE A 49 22.57 18.65 13.48
CA ILE A 49 22.52 20.11 13.42
C ILE A 49 23.61 20.69 14.29
N GLY A 50 24.37 21.58 13.66
CA GLY A 50 25.55 22.25 14.18
C GLY A 50 25.35 23.00 15.50
N ASP A 51 26.46 23.00 16.22
CA ASP A 51 26.75 23.75 17.43
C ASP A 51 26.22 25.19 17.41
N SER A 52 25.44 25.54 18.42
CA SER A 52 25.49 26.88 19.01
C SER A 52 25.60 26.74 20.52
N LYS A 53 26.74 27.20 21.04
CA LYS A 53 27.06 27.22 22.46
C LYS A 53 26.09 28.15 23.18
N THR A 54 25.42 27.64 24.23
CA THR A 54 24.94 28.49 25.32
C THR A 54 25.04 27.72 26.63
N GLU A 55 26.06 28.11 27.37
CA GLU A 55 26.32 28.01 28.81
C GLU A 55 25.55 26.97 29.66
N GLU A 56 26.33 26.06 30.23
CA GLU A 56 26.00 25.26 31.40
C GLU A 56 25.45 26.15 32.52
N ASN A 57 24.23 25.85 32.97
CA ASN A 57 23.80 26.22 34.30
C ASN A 57 23.32 24.97 35.02
N THR A 58 24.20 24.47 35.87
CA THR A 58 24.03 23.28 36.71
C THR A 58 22.89 23.52 37.70
N LYS A 59 21.72 22.97 37.42
CA LYS A 59 20.72 22.67 38.44
C LYS A 59 20.40 21.18 38.36
N SER A 60 20.83 20.48 39.40
CA SER A 60 20.37 19.16 39.77
C SER A 60 18.88 19.25 40.10
N ASP A 61 18.04 19.15 39.08
CA ASP A 61 16.61 18.90 39.24
C ASP A 61 16.42 17.39 39.22
N ASP A 62 15.98 16.87 40.36
CA ASP A 62 15.57 15.49 40.56
C ASP A 62 14.62 15.08 39.43
N ILE A 63 15.08 14.20 38.52
CA ILE A 63 14.24 13.64 37.46
C ILE A 63 13.24 12.70 38.12
N GLN A 64 12.11 13.25 38.56
CA GLN A 64 10.90 12.48 38.73
C GLN A 64 10.50 11.96 37.35
N TYR A 65 10.81 10.69 37.09
CA TYR A 65 10.16 9.90 36.05
C TYR A 65 8.68 9.73 36.41
N SER A 66 7.87 10.78 36.23
CA SER A 66 6.43 10.63 36.11
C SER A 66 6.18 9.92 34.79
N SER A 67 6.00 8.60 34.84
CA SER A 67 5.45 7.85 33.72
C SER A 67 3.99 8.27 33.58
N GLN A 68 3.74 9.44 32.98
CA GLN A 68 2.40 9.86 32.58
C GLN A 68 1.86 8.79 31.62
N THR A 69 0.97 7.96 32.13
CA THR A 69 0.32 6.90 31.37
C THR A 69 -0.68 7.53 30.40
N LYS A 70 -0.18 7.93 29.23
CA LYS A 70 -0.98 8.62 28.21
C LYS A 70 -1.99 7.66 27.59
N LYS A 71 -3.28 7.91 27.83
CA LYS A 71 -4.38 7.25 27.13
C LYS A 71 -4.51 7.78 25.71
N TYR A 72 -4.65 6.88 24.73
CA TYR A 72 -4.80 7.23 23.32
C TYR A 72 -6.27 7.36 22.92
N SER A 73 -6.58 8.35 22.07
CA SER A 73 -7.92 8.53 21.50
C SER A 73 -8.13 7.57 20.32
N LEU A 74 -9.18 6.76 20.39
CA LEU A 74 -9.53 5.82 19.33
C LEU A 74 -9.90 6.53 18.03
N GLY A 75 -10.72 7.58 18.10
CA GLY A 75 -11.17 8.32 16.92
C GLY A 75 -10.01 8.96 16.16
N LYS A 76 -9.06 9.58 16.87
CA LYS A 76 -7.85 10.16 16.25
C LYS A 76 -7.00 9.09 15.57
N ALA A 77 -6.78 7.97 16.24
CA ALA A 77 -5.99 6.87 15.71
C ALA A 77 -6.61 6.28 14.43
N VAL A 78 -7.93 6.06 14.43
CA VAL A 78 -8.68 5.56 13.26
C VAL A 78 -8.62 6.56 12.11
N LEU A 79 -8.89 7.84 12.36
CA LEU A 79 -8.84 8.88 11.33
C LEU A 79 -7.46 8.93 10.67
N TYR A 80 -6.39 8.89 11.47
CA TYR A 80 -5.03 8.89 10.96
C TYR A 80 -4.73 7.67 10.09
N SER A 81 -5.07 6.45 10.53
CA SER A 81 -4.88 5.24 9.71
C SER A 81 -5.75 5.19 8.46
N ALA A 82 -6.93 5.81 8.47
CA ALA A 82 -7.79 5.91 7.30
C ALA A 82 -7.24 6.88 6.24
N LEU A 83 -6.69 8.02 6.68
CA LEU A 83 -6.06 8.99 5.79
C LEU A 83 -4.79 8.43 5.15
N LEU A 84 -3.90 7.88 5.97
CA LEU A 84 -2.66 7.26 5.51
C LEU A 84 -2.35 6.05 6.39
N PRO A 85 -2.32 4.83 5.79
CA PRO A 85 -1.98 3.62 6.51
C PRO A 85 -0.68 3.78 7.30
N GLY A 86 -0.72 3.50 8.60
CA GLY A 86 0.45 3.60 9.48
C GLY A 86 0.54 4.88 10.32
N LEU A 87 -0.19 5.96 10.01
CA LEU A 87 -0.19 7.16 10.86
C LEU A 87 -0.82 6.91 12.23
N GLY A 88 -1.93 6.17 12.29
CA GLY A 88 -2.58 5.82 13.55
C GLY A 88 -1.67 4.94 14.41
N GLN A 89 -0.98 3.97 13.81
CA GLN A 89 0.04 3.15 14.47
C GLN A 89 1.16 4.02 15.04
N ARG A 90 1.65 5.00 14.27
CA ARG A 90 2.66 5.95 14.75
C ARG A 90 2.15 6.79 15.92
N TYR A 91 0.89 7.23 15.88
CA TYR A 91 0.25 7.98 16.95
C TYR A 91 0.20 7.20 18.28
N VAL A 92 0.04 5.88 18.24
CA VAL A 92 0.08 5.00 19.43
C VAL A 92 1.46 4.39 19.72
N GLY A 93 2.53 4.93 19.13
CA GLY A 93 3.91 4.53 19.40
C GLY A 93 4.35 3.21 18.75
N LYS A 94 3.60 2.69 17.77
CA LYS A 94 3.92 1.44 17.05
C LYS A 94 4.78 1.72 15.81
N SER A 95 6.02 2.17 16.01
CA SER A 95 6.95 2.55 14.94
C SER A 95 7.21 1.44 13.92
N THR A 96 7.45 0.20 14.36
CA THR A 96 7.73 -0.91 13.42
C THR A 96 6.54 -1.19 12.50
N LYS A 97 5.31 -1.22 13.05
CA LYS A 97 4.09 -1.40 12.25
C LYS A 97 3.86 -0.24 11.29
N SER A 98 4.06 0.99 11.77
CA SER A 98 3.94 2.20 10.96
C SER A 98 4.86 2.17 9.73
N LYS A 99 6.13 1.77 9.90
CA LYS A 99 7.09 1.63 8.78
C LYS A 99 6.59 0.64 7.72
N VAL A 100 6.03 -0.50 8.14
CA VAL A 100 5.49 -1.51 7.21
C VAL A 100 4.32 -0.95 6.39
N TYR A 101 3.36 -0.28 7.04
CA TYR A 101 2.23 0.32 6.32
C TYR A 101 2.69 1.43 5.36
N PHE A 102 3.61 2.30 5.77
CA PHE A 102 4.15 3.33 4.86
C PHE A 102 4.89 2.72 3.67
N ALA A 103 5.70 1.68 3.89
CA ALA A 103 6.37 0.98 2.80
C ALA A 103 5.35 0.35 1.84
N SER A 104 4.30 -0.31 2.36
CA SER A 104 3.24 -0.89 1.52
C SER A 104 2.49 0.16 0.71
N GLU A 105 2.22 1.33 1.30
CA GLU A 105 1.54 2.43 0.62
C GLU A 105 2.43 3.00 -0.50
N ALA A 106 3.72 3.23 -0.22
CA ALA A 106 4.68 3.69 -1.21
C ALA A 106 4.82 2.71 -2.38
N LEU A 107 4.93 1.41 -2.10
CA LEU A 107 4.99 0.37 -3.12
C LEU A 107 3.72 0.31 -3.96
N THR A 108 2.55 0.48 -3.34
CA THR A 108 1.26 0.47 -4.03
C THR A 108 1.16 1.63 -5.02
N TRP A 109 1.52 2.85 -4.61
CA TRP A 109 1.52 4.01 -5.51
C TRP A 109 2.62 3.95 -6.57
N ALA A 110 3.80 3.42 -6.24
CA ALA A 110 4.84 3.17 -7.23
C ALA A 110 4.37 2.16 -8.29
N GLY A 111 3.70 1.09 -7.88
CA GLY A 111 3.08 0.12 -8.78
C GLY A 111 1.99 0.75 -9.66
N TYR A 112 1.11 1.57 -9.07
CA TYR A 112 0.08 2.30 -9.82
C TYR A 112 0.70 3.17 -10.92
N ALA A 113 1.72 3.97 -10.57
CA ALA A 113 2.41 4.82 -11.52
C ALA A 113 3.11 4.02 -12.62
N ALA A 114 3.82 2.95 -12.25
CA ALA A 114 4.53 2.09 -13.20
C ALA A 114 3.57 1.45 -14.22
N PHE A 115 2.47 0.86 -13.76
CA PHE A 115 1.48 0.25 -14.65
C PHE A 115 0.73 1.27 -15.51
N SER A 116 0.46 2.46 -14.98
CA SER A 116 -0.16 3.56 -15.74
C SER A 116 0.75 4.05 -16.86
N LEU A 117 2.05 4.22 -16.58
CA LEU A 117 3.06 4.58 -17.58
C LEU A 117 3.21 3.50 -18.65
N MET A 118 3.27 2.23 -18.25
CA MET A 118 3.33 1.10 -19.19
C MET A 118 2.10 1.03 -20.09
N GLY A 119 0.90 1.27 -19.54
CA GLY A 119 -0.33 1.33 -20.33
C GLY A 119 -0.30 2.44 -21.37
N LYS A 120 0.23 3.61 -20.98
CA LYS A 120 0.41 4.75 -21.87
C LYS A 120 1.38 4.44 -23.00
N TRP A 121 2.59 3.97 -22.70
CA TRP A 121 3.57 3.64 -23.74
C TRP A 121 3.03 2.61 -24.73
N LYS A 122 2.32 1.58 -24.26
CA LYS A 122 1.68 0.61 -25.15
C LYS A 122 0.55 1.21 -25.99
N LYS A 123 -0.14 2.24 -25.49
CA LYS A 123 -1.16 2.97 -26.27
C LYS A 123 -0.50 3.86 -27.33
N ASP A 124 0.63 4.48 -27.01
CA ASP A 124 1.43 5.25 -27.95
C ASP A 124 1.98 4.31 -29.06
N ASP A 125 2.54 3.16 -28.70
CA ASP A 125 2.99 2.11 -29.64
C ASP A 125 1.84 1.63 -30.54
N LEU A 126 0.64 1.46 -29.99
CA LEU A 126 -0.56 1.06 -30.72
C LEU A 126 -0.92 2.08 -31.82
N ILE A 127 -0.85 3.37 -31.48
CA ILE A 127 -1.16 4.49 -32.39
C ILE A 127 -0.15 4.51 -33.53
N ASP A 128 1.15 4.46 -33.21
CA ASP A 128 2.23 4.44 -34.20
C ASP A 128 2.13 3.21 -35.12
N TYR A 129 1.86 2.04 -34.55
CA TYR A 129 1.74 0.80 -35.30
C TYR A 129 0.59 0.85 -36.31
N ALA A 130 -0.57 1.37 -35.91
CA ALA A 130 -1.72 1.53 -36.80
C ALA A 130 -1.49 2.60 -37.89
N ALA A 131 -0.75 3.66 -37.57
CA ALA A 131 -0.38 4.67 -38.57
C ALA A 131 0.50 4.05 -39.67
N VAL A 132 1.45 3.19 -39.31
CA VAL A 132 2.36 2.53 -40.27
C VAL A 132 1.66 1.45 -41.10
N HIS A 133 0.88 0.57 -40.46
CA HIS A 133 0.34 -0.64 -41.11
C HIS A 133 -1.10 -0.49 -41.63
N ALA A 134 -1.81 0.56 -41.20
CA ALA A 134 -3.18 0.80 -41.62
C ALA A 134 -3.43 2.23 -42.12
N SER A 135 -2.43 3.11 -42.10
CA SER A 135 -2.60 4.56 -42.35
C SER A 135 -3.67 5.19 -41.46
N ALA A 136 -3.89 4.64 -40.27
CA ALA A 136 -4.95 5.07 -39.36
C ALA A 136 -4.51 6.23 -38.47
N GLN A 137 -5.34 7.27 -38.36
CA GLN A 137 -5.10 8.40 -37.45
C GLN A 137 -5.84 8.18 -36.13
N LEU A 138 -5.15 7.58 -35.15
CA LEU A 138 -5.75 7.17 -33.88
C LEU A 138 -5.53 8.16 -32.73
N GLU A 139 -4.71 9.19 -32.94
CA GLU A 139 -4.41 10.20 -31.91
C GLU A 139 -5.69 10.90 -31.45
N GLY A 140 -5.89 10.99 -30.14
CA GLY A 140 -7.08 11.59 -29.54
C GLY A 140 -8.41 10.86 -29.78
N LYS A 141 -8.41 9.72 -30.49
CA LYS A 141 -9.61 8.90 -30.69
C LYS A 141 -9.96 8.11 -29.43
N ASP A 142 -11.25 7.86 -29.24
CA ASP A 142 -11.73 7.11 -28.10
C ASP A 142 -11.45 5.59 -28.24
N ASP A 143 -11.52 4.87 -27.13
CA ASP A 143 -11.18 3.45 -27.10
C ASP A 143 -12.12 2.59 -27.99
N GLN A 144 -13.33 3.09 -28.25
CA GLN A 144 -14.35 2.47 -29.10
C GLN A 144 -13.96 2.55 -30.58
N PHE A 145 -13.50 3.71 -31.07
CA PHE A 145 -12.95 3.84 -32.41
C PHE A 145 -11.72 2.95 -32.60
N LEU A 146 -10.84 2.91 -31.61
CA LEU A 146 -9.72 1.97 -31.59
C LEU A 146 -10.22 0.51 -31.63
N ASP A 147 -11.38 0.17 -31.04
CA ASP A 147 -11.93 -1.20 -31.06
C ASP A 147 -12.43 -1.53 -32.47
N TYR A 148 -13.04 -0.57 -33.16
CA TYR A 148 -13.46 -0.71 -34.56
C TYR A 148 -12.29 -0.95 -35.51
N VAL A 149 -11.22 -0.17 -35.38
CA VAL A 149 -10.02 -0.32 -36.20
C VAL A 149 -9.38 -1.70 -36.00
N GLY A 150 -9.41 -2.25 -34.78
CA GLY A 150 -8.94 -3.62 -34.53
C GLY A 150 -9.86 -4.73 -35.05
N PHE A 151 -11.16 -4.47 -35.17
CA PHE A 151 -12.16 -5.47 -35.55
C PHE A 151 -12.31 -5.61 -37.07
N TYR A 152 -12.29 -4.50 -37.81
CA TYR A 152 -12.54 -4.46 -39.26
C TYR A 152 -11.24 -4.22 -40.04
N ASN A 153 -11.08 -4.84 -41.21
CA ASN A 153 -9.88 -4.65 -42.04
C ASN A 153 -9.82 -3.24 -42.63
N SER A 154 -10.96 -2.58 -42.83
CA SER A 154 -11.02 -1.25 -43.42
C SER A 154 -12.24 -0.45 -42.99
N LEU A 155 -12.20 0.86 -43.25
CA LEU A 155 -13.33 1.76 -43.06
C LEU A 155 -14.55 1.35 -43.91
N ASP A 156 -14.32 0.90 -45.14
CA ASP A 156 -15.39 0.43 -46.03
C ASP A 156 -16.08 -0.82 -45.47
N GLU A 157 -15.30 -1.76 -44.92
CA GLU A 157 -15.83 -2.95 -44.26
C GLU A 157 -16.64 -2.57 -43.00
N PHE A 158 -16.14 -1.64 -42.18
CA PHE A 158 -16.87 -1.14 -41.01
C PHE A 158 -18.22 -0.51 -41.41
N ASN A 159 -18.22 0.39 -42.40
CA ASN A 159 -19.42 1.10 -42.85
C ASN A 159 -20.44 0.15 -43.50
N THR A 160 -19.96 -0.86 -44.23
CA THR A 160 -20.81 -1.82 -44.94
C THR A 160 -21.37 -2.89 -44.00
N LEU A 161 -20.53 -3.54 -43.19
CA LEU A 161 -20.94 -4.65 -42.33
C LEU A 161 -21.57 -4.19 -41.01
N GLY A 162 -21.06 -3.12 -40.41
CA GLY A 162 -21.51 -2.64 -39.11
C GLY A 162 -22.99 -2.25 -39.10
N ARG A 163 -23.47 -1.70 -40.21
CA ARG A 163 -24.85 -1.22 -40.36
C ARG A 163 -25.87 -2.28 -40.77
N VAL A 164 -25.40 -3.49 -41.12
CA VAL A 164 -26.29 -4.65 -41.35
C VAL A 164 -26.93 -5.07 -40.04
N THR A 165 -26.15 -5.13 -38.97
CA THR A 165 -26.60 -5.56 -37.64
C THR A 165 -27.09 -4.39 -36.78
N ASP A 166 -26.50 -3.21 -36.95
CA ASP A 166 -26.79 -2.01 -36.14
C ASP A 166 -26.99 -0.78 -37.04
N ARG A 167 -28.24 -0.55 -37.48
CA ARG A 167 -28.56 0.46 -38.51
C ARG A 167 -28.25 1.90 -38.07
N ASP A 168 -28.26 2.14 -36.76
CA ASP A 168 -28.06 3.43 -36.12
C ASP A 168 -26.59 3.69 -35.75
N ARG A 169 -25.70 2.73 -36.00
CA ARG A 169 -24.26 2.91 -35.81
C ARG A 169 -23.74 4.10 -36.61
N GLU A 170 -22.82 4.84 -35.98
CA GLU A 170 -22.14 5.98 -36.60
C GLU A 170 -21.48 5.60 -37.93
N TYR A 171 -21.70 6.44 -38.94
CA TYR A 171 -21.11 6.31 -40.26
C TYR A 171 -19.97 7.31 -40.40
N TYR A 172 -18.76 6.83 -40.69
CA TYR A 172 -17.61 7.70 -40.90
C TYR A 172 -17.36 7.90 -42.39
N GLN A 173 -17.23 9.15 -42.81
CA GLN A 173 -16.84 9.47 -44.18
C GLN A 173 -15.36 9.14 -44.40
N SER A 174 -15.00 8.71 -45.61
CA SER A 174 -13.61 8.40 -46.00
C SER A 174 -12.77 9.68 -46.14
N THR A 175 -12.45 10.27 -45.00
CA THR A 175 -11.52 11.40 -44.84
C THR A 175 -10.24 10.88 -44.19
N ALA A 176 -9.15 11.63 -44.30
CA ALA A 176 -7.86 11.23 -43.69
C ALA A 176 -7.96 10.98 -42.17
N GLU A 177 -8.88 11.65 -41.49
CA GLU A 177 -9.12 11.52 -40.05
C GLU A 177 -9.69 10.16 -39.65
N PHE A 178 -10.55 9.56 -40.48
CA PHE A 178 -11.25 8.30 -40.17
C PHE A 178 -10.80 7.12 -41.04
N TYR A 179 -9.89 7.35 -41.98
CA TYR A 179 -9.41 6.31 -42.88
C TYR A 179 -8.57 5.27 -42.14
N TRP A 180 -8.81 3.99 -42.41
CA TRP A 180 -7.85 2.92 -42.18
C TRP A 180 -8.04 1.80 -43.20
N GLN A 181 -6.95 1.11 -43.50
CA GLN A 181 -6.92 -0.09 -44.33
C GLN A 181 -5.71 -0.94 -43.93
N TRP A 182 -5.95 -2.04 -43.23
CA TRP A 182 -4.89 -2.97 -42.84
C TRP A 182 -4.22 -3.60 -44.07
N ASP A 183 -2.89 -3.61 -44.06
CA ASP A 183 -2.04 -4.26 -45.06
C ASP A 183 -2.12 -5.80 -44.99
N SER A 184 -2.30 -6.38 -43.80
CA SER A 184 -2.44 -7.81 -43.57
C SER A 184 -3.26 -8.13 -42.32
N ALA A 185 -3.91 -9.31 -42.32
CA ALA A 185 -4.62 -9.81 -41.14
C ALA A 185 -3.69 -10.04 -39.94
N THR A 186 -2.42 -10.41 -40.20
CA THR A 186 -1.41 -10.61 -39.16
C THR A 186 -1.10 -9.31 -38.43
N ASN A 187 -0.90 -8.21 -39.14
CA ASN A 187 -0.62 -6.92 -38.53
C ASN A 187 -1.83 -6.42 -37.72
N ARG A 188 -3.04 -6.62 -38.23
CA ARG A 188 -4.26 -6.33 -37.46
C ARG A 188 -4.33 -7.15 -36.15
N GLU A 189 -3.89 -8.41 -36.16
CA GLU A 189 -3.84 -9.20 -34.93
C GLU A 189 -2.77 -8.67 -33.96
N THR A 190 -1.58 -8.32 -34.45
CA THR A 190 -0.55 -7.68 -33.64
C THR A 190 -1.03 -6.36 -33.01
N TYR A 191 -1.81 -5.56 -33.75
CA TYR A 191 -2.47 -4.38 -33.20
C TYR A 191 -3.39 -4.73 -32.03
N LYS A 192 -4.21 -5.77 -32.15
CA LYS A 192 -5.09 -6.23 -31.06
C LYS A 192 -4.27 -6.69 -29.85
N ASP A 193 -3.14 -7.36 -30.05
CA ASP A 193 -2.27 -7.81 -28.97
C ASP A 193 -1.63 -6.66 -28.19
N ILE A 194 -1.13 -5.65 -28.91
CA ILE A 194 -0.59 -4.42 -28.30
C ILE A 194 -1.70 -3.72 -27.52
N LYS A 195 -2.89 -3.60 -28.11
CA LYS A 195 -4.05 -2.98 -27.46
C LYS A 195 -4.47 -3.71 -26.20
N ASN A 196 -4.56 -5.03 -26.25
CA ASN A 196 -4.91 -5.87 -25.11
C ASN A 196 -3.86 -5.70 -24.00
N SER A 197 -2.58 -5.67 -24.36
CA SER A 197 -1.48 -5.42 -23.43
C SER A 197 -1.56 -4.03 -22.78
N SER A 198 -1.95 -2.99 -23.51
CA SER A 198 -2.20 -1.66 -22.96
C SER A 198 -3.37 -1.69 -21.96
N LYS A 199 -4.52 -2.26 -22.37
CA LYS A 199 -5.69 -2.42 -21.50
C LYS A 199 -5.36 -3.24 -20.24
N GLU A 200 -4.52 -4.27 -20.34
CA GLU A 200 -4.04 -5.04 -19.19
C GLU A 200 -3.21 -4.22 -18.22
N ALA A 201 -2.28 -3.40 -18.72
CA ALA A 201 -1.47 -2.54 -17.89
C ALA A 201 -2.34 -1.56 -17.08
N TYR A 202 -3.31 -0.90 -17.73
CA TYR A 202 -4.27 -0.02 -17.04
C TYR A 202 -5.11 -0.77 -16.01
N ARG A 203 -5.61 -1.97 -16.33
CA ARG A 203 -6.33 -2.81 -15.35
C ARG A 203 -5.46 -3.15 -14.13
N ARG A 204 -4.17 -3.41 -14.32
CA ARG A 204 -3.24 -3.64 -13.20
C ARG A 204 -3.04 -2.37 -12.38
N ALA A 205 -3.01 -1.20 -13.00
CA ALA A 205 -3.00 0.08 -12.28
C ALA A 205 -4.26 0.24 -11.44
N ASP A 206 -5.46 0.07 -12.02
CA ASP A 206 -6.72 0.16 -11.27
C ASP A 206 -6.78 -0.82 -10.10
N PHE A 207 -6.22 -2.01 -10.28
CA PHE A 207 -6.11 -2.99 -9.20
C PHE A 207 -5.23 -2.49 -8.03
N MET A 208 -4.19 -1.68 -8.28
CA MET A 208 -3.40 -1.06 -7.20
C MET A 208 -4.26 -0.11 -6.34
N ILE A 209 -5.27 0.55 -6.90
CA ILE A 209 -6.22 1.37 -6.13
C ILE A 209 -7.01 0.49 -5.16
N VAL A 210 -7.45 -0.69 -5.62
CA VAL A 210 -8.14 -1.68 -4.76
C VAL A 210 -7.22 -2.12 -3.62
N ILE A 211 -5.94 -2.41 -3.90
CA ILE A 211 -4.94 -2.72 -2.86
C ILE A 211 -4.82 -1.58 -1.86
N ALA A 212 -4.73 -0.33 -2.33
CA ALA A 212 -4.61 0.85 -1.48
C ALA A 212 -5.81 1.02 -0.53
N ILE A 213 -7.01 0.70 -0.99
CA ILE A 213 -8.23 0.70 -0.17
C ILE A 213 -8.17 -0.41 0.88
N VAL A 214 -7.84 -1.63 0.49
CA VAL A 214 -7.70 -2.77 1.43
C VAL A 214 -6.64 -2.48 2.49
N ASN A 215 -5.51 -1.88 2.10
CA ASN A 215 -4.43 -1.50 3.02
C ASN A 215 -4.93 -0.53 4.11
N ARG A 216 -5.75 0.47 3.73
CA ARG A 216 -6.40 1.40 4.68
C ARG A 216 -7.31 0.68 5.65
N LEU A 217 -8.16 -0.21 5.18
CA LEU A 217 -9.08 -0.97 6.03
C LEU A 217 -8.32 -1.83 7.05
N VAL A 218 -7.27 -2.53 6.60
CA VAL A 218 -6.42 -3.35 7.47
C VAL A 218 -5.72 -2.47 8.51
N SER A 219 -5.16 -1.33 8.09
CA SER A 219 -4.49 -0.39 8.99
C SER A 219 -5.43 0.16 10.07
N VAL A 220 -6.67 0.49 9.71
CA VAL A 220 -7.71 0.94 10.66
C VAL A 220 -8.03 -0.16 11.68
N ILE A 221 -8.26 -1.40 11.23
CA ILE A 221 -8.57 -2.51 12.14
C ILE A 221 -7.40 -2.78 13.09
N ASP A 222 -6.18 -2.73 12.59
CA ASP A 222 -4.97 -2.96 13.38
C ASP A 222 -4.76 -1.86 14.43
N VAL A 223 -4.96 -0.58 14.09
CA VAL A 223 -4.80 0.51 15.06
C VAL A 223 -5.87 0.46 16.16
N VAL A 224 -7.10 0.03 15.85
CA VAL A 224 -8.15 -0.18 16.87
C VAL A 224 -7.68 -1.19 17.92
N ARG A 225 -7.02 -2.27 17.49
CA ARG A 225 -6.47 -3.29 18.41
C ARG A 225 -5.31 -2.73 19.22
N ASP A 226 -4.42 -1.94 18.59
CA ASP A 226 -3.29 -1.32 19.28
C ASP A 226 -3.75 -0.32 20.35
N VAL A 227 -4.70 0.57 20.03
CA VAL A 227 -5.28 1.52 21.00
C VAL A 227 -5.88 0.80 22.20
N ARG A 228 -6.66 -0.27 21.98
CA ARG A 228 -7.29 -1.04 23.06
C ARG A 228 -6.24 -1.71 23.95
N SER A 229 -5.19 -2.27 23.36
CA SER A 229 -4.09 -2.89 24.09
C SER A 229 -3.33 -1.88 24.94
N GLU A 230 -2.95 -0.74 24.37
CA GLU A 230 -2.20 0.30 25.08
C GLU A 230 -3.04 0.96 26.19
N ASN A 231 -4.32 1.26 25.92
CA ASN A 231 -5.21 1.82 26.93
C ASN A 231 -5.47 0.83 28.09
N LYS A 232 -5.47 -0.49 27.84
CA LYS A 232 -5.56 -1.51 28.89
C LYS A 232 -4.31 -1.52 29.78
N LYS A 233 -3.11 -1.43 29.20
CA LYS A 233 -1.85 -1.35 29.97
C LYS A 233 -1.78 -0.10 30.84
N VAL A 234 -2.23 1.03 30.30
CA VAL A 234 -2.38 2.28 31.05
C VAL A 234 -3.30 2.08 32.25
N ALA A 235 -4.47 1.48 32.05
CA ALA A 235 -5.41 1.21 33.14
C ALA A 235 -4.82 0.27 34.21
N THR A 236 -4.17 -0.83 33.82
CA THR A 236 -3.55 -1.76 34.79
C THR A 236 -2.42 -1.12 35.57
N ASN A 237 -1.58 -0.31 34.92
CA ASN A 237 -0.48 0.38 35.59
C ASN A 237 -0.99 1.40 36.60
N ILE A 238 -2.03 2.18 36.26
CA ILE A 238 -2.68 3.11 37.20
C ILE A 238 -3.24 2.33 38.40
N SER A 239 -3.97 1.23 38.17
CA SER A 239 -4.51 0.40 39.26
C SER A 239 -3.42 -0.17 40.17
N SER A 240 -2.28 -0.59 39.62
CA SER A 240 -1.15 -1.09 40.42
C SER A 240 -0.37 0.00 41.18
N VAL A 241 -0.42 1.25 40.73
CA VAL A 241 0.15 2.40 41.45
C VAL A 241 -0.79 2.85 42.59
N GLU A 242 -2.10 2.68 42.43
CA GLU A 242 -3.11 2.94 43.47
C GLU A 242 -3.28 1.81 44.50
N GLU A 243 -2.67 0.64 44.30
CA GLU A 243 -2.68 -0.42 45.30
C GLU A 243 -1.91 0.01 46.56
N LYS A 244 -2.65 0.45 47.58
CA LYS A 244 -2.15 0.64 48.95
C LYS A 244 -1.42 -0.63 49.39
N LYS A 245 -0.11 -0.54 49.64
CA LYS A 245 0.64 -1.65 50.25
C LYS A 245 0.15 -1.85 51.67
N TYR A 246 -0.46 -3.00 51.95
CA TYR A 246 -0.79 -3.41 53.31
C TYR A 246 0.30 -4.35 53.82
N LYS A 247 0.96 -4.00 54.92
CA LYS A 247 1.86 -4.92 55.62
C LYS A 247 1.22 -5.32 56.95
N LEU A 248 0.85 -6.59 57.05
CA LEU A 248 0.40 -7.20 58.30
C LEU A 248 1.60 -7.90 58.94
N SER A 249 2.10 -7.35 60.04
CA SER A 249 3.13 -8.00 60.85
C SER A 249 2.50 -8.52 62.13
N ILE A 250 2.55 -9.84 62.32
CA ILE A 250 2.12 -10.53 63.53
C ILE A 250 3.38 -11.02 64.23
N ASN A 251 3.58 -10.62 65.49
CA ASN A 251 4.71 -11.06 66.30
C ASN A 251 4.19 -11.97 67.43
N PRO A 252 4.14 -13.31 67.22
CA PRO A 252 3.47 -14.23 68.14
C PRO A 252 4.24 -14.48 69.45
N LEU A 253 5.47 -13.98 69.58
CA LEU A 253 6.36 -14.23 70.74
C LEU A 253 6.48 -13.02 71.69
N SER A 254 5.68 -11.96 71.48
CA SER A 254 5.64 -10.79 72.36
C SER A 254 4.67 -11.02 73.52
N ASN A 255 5.07 -10.67 74.76
CA ASN A 255 4.23 -10.75 75.97
C ASN A 255 2.95 -9.89 75.89
N THR A 256 2.83 -9.03 74.87
CA THR A 256 1.60 -8.39 74.44
C THR A 256 1.40 -8.70 72.96
N THR A 257 0.34 -9.42 72.58
CA THR A 257 0.05 -9.70 71.17
C THR A 257 -0.24 -8.39 70.45
N GLN A 258 0.73 -7.89 69.66
CA GLN A 258 0.57 -6.65 68.92
C GLN A 258 0.34 -6.96 67.44
N VAL A 259 -0.89 -6.72 66.99
CA VAL A 259 -1.22 -6.70 65.56
C VAL A 259 -0.98 -5.28 65.07
N LYS A 260 0.04 -5.07 64.25
CA LYS A 260 0.32 -3.76 63.64
C LYS A 260 -0.07 -3.79 62.16
N LEU A 261 -1.15 -3.09 61.83
CA LEU A 261 -1.53 -2.80 60.45
C LEU A 261 -0.93 -1.45 60.07
N THR A 262 0.04 -1.46 59.15
CA THR A 262 0.62 -0.22 58.61
C THR A 262 0.06 -0.01 57.21
N ILE A 263 -0.65 1.09 57.00
CA ILE A 263 -1.19 1.51 55.71
C ILE A 263 -0.23 2.54 55.13
N TYR A 264 0.38 2.23 54.00
CA TYR A 264 1.19 3.19 53.26
C TYR A 264 0.29 3.92 52.27
N PRO A 265 0.01 5.23 52.46
CA PRO A 265 -0.53 6.03 51.38
C PRO A 265 0.50 6.13 50.26
N SER A 266 0.04 6.12 49.01
CA SER A 266 0.85 6.45 47.85
C SER A 266 1.11 7.96 47.85
N PHE A 267 2.33 8.36 48.17
CA PHE A 267 2.84 9.70 47.88
C PHE A 267 3.80 9.60 46.70
#